data_AF-A0AAU3FFH8-F1
#
_entry.id   AF-A0AAU3FFH8-F1
#
_cell.length_a   1.000
_cell.length_b   1.000
_cell.length_c   1.000
_cell.angle_alpha   90.00
_cell.angle_beta   90.00
_cell.angle_gamma   90.00
#
_symmetry.space_group_name_H-M   'P 1'
#
loop_
_entity.id
_entity.type
_entity.pdbx_description
1 polymer ?
#
loop_
_entity_poly.entity_id
_entity_poly.type
_entity_poly.pdbx_seq_one_letter_code
_entity_poly.pdbx_strand_id
1 'polypeptide(L)'
;MSYSISGATRLMRRLGFTPQVPARRAAERDEQAVTGWREATWAEVQAPGRPAMGGSASRTKRDSLAGRRGGARGDGAESPRS
;
A
#
# COMPACT_ATOMS: atom_id res chain seq x y z
N MET A 1 21.22 11.28 -16.83
CA MET A 1 20.76 10.61 -15.59
C MET A 1 19.24 10.62 -15.59
N SER A 2 18.58 9.47 -15.52
CA SER A 2 17.11 9.38 -15.38
C SER A 2 16.78 8.75 -14.03
N TYR A 3 15.72 9.26 -13.38
CA TYR A 3 15.17 8.68 -12.15
C TYR A 3 13.82 8.05 -12.45
N SER A 4 13.54 6.89 -11.86
CA SER A 4 12.17 6.35 -11.85
C SER A 4 11.26 7.23 -11.00
N ILE A 5 9.95 7.24 -11.27
CA ILE A 5 8.95 7.99 -10.50
C ILE A 5 9.07 7.66 -8.99
N SER A 6 9.21 6.37 -8.66
CA SER A 6 9.42 5.92 -7.29
C SER A 6 10.71 6.44 -6.66
N GLY A 7 11.80 6.52 -7.45
CA GLY A 7 13.09 7.07 -7.03
C GLY A 7 13.01 8.57 -6.75
N ALA A 8 12.43 9.34 -7.67
CA ALA A 8 12.19 10.77 -7.50
C ALA A 8 11.33 11.05 -6.25
N THR A 9 10.24 10.31 -6.08
CA THR A 9 9.34 10.49 -4.92
C THR A 9 10.06 10.17 -3.59
N ARG A 10 10.91 9.14 -3.56
CA ARG A 10 11.70 8.81 -2.36
C ARG A 10 12.76 9.88 -2.06
N LEU A 11 13.40 10.43 -3.08
CA LEU A 11 14.35 11.54 -2.93
C LEU A 11 13.67 12.77 -2.33
N MET A 12 12.53 13.18 -2.90
CA MET A 12 11.76 14.34 -2.39
C MET A 12 11.41 14.20 -0.90
N ARG A 13 10.94 13.02 -0.48
CA ARG A 13 10.66 12.77 0.95
C ARG A 13 11.89 12.88 1.85
N ARG A 14 13.05 12.39 1.38
CA ARG A 14 14.32 12.51 2.14
C ARG A 14 14.78 13.96 2.29
N LEU A 15 14.43 14.81 1.32
CA LEU A 15 14.67 16.24 1.35
C LEU A 15 13.62 17.02 2.18
N GLY A 16 12.68 16.33 2.83
CA GLY A 16 11.65 16.96 3.66
C GLY A 16 10.43 17.47 2.88
N PHE A 17 10.34 17.21 1.58
CA PHE A 17 9.13 17.56 0.83
C PHE A 17 7.99 16.59 1.16
N THR A 18 6.82 17.16 1.44
CA THR A 18 5.56 16.45 1.61
C THR A 18 4.54 16.96 0.59
N PRO A 19 3.59 16.14 0.11
CA PRO A 19 2.48 16.63 -0.69
C PRO A 19 1.69 17.68 0.11
N GLN A 20 1.61 18.90 -0.42
CA GLN A 20 0.91 20.00 0.22
C GLN A 20 -0.45 20.20 -0.44
N VAL A 21 -1.49 20.36 0.38
CA VAL A 21 -2.81 20.80 -0.08
C VAL A 21 -2.91 22.30 0.17
N PRO A 22 -3.15 23.13 -0.86
CA PRO A 22 -3.33 24.56 -0.67
C PRO A 22 -4.47 24.84 0.31
N ALA A 23 -4.22 25.71 1.29
CA ALA A 23 -5.22 26.07 2.29
C ALA A 23 -6.41 26.85 1.70
N ARG A 24 -6.22 27.48 0.53
CA ARG A 24 -7.24 28.23 -0.19
C ARG A 24 -7.13 27.97 -1.69
N ARG A 25 -8.23 28.18 -2.41
CA ARG A 25 -8.20 28.21 -3.88
C ARG A 25 -7.50 29.49 -4.36
N ALA A 26 -6.77 29.40 -5.46
CA ALA A 26 -6.18 30.56 -6.10
C ALA A 26 -7.29 31.51 -6.58
N ALA A 27 -7.13 32.82 -6.36
CA ALA A 27 -8.13 33.81 -6.74
C ALA A 27 -8.35 33.87 -8.26
N GLU A 28 -7.30 33.55 -9.04
CA GLU A 28 -7.32 33.50 -10.50
C GLU A 28 -7.89 32.19 -11.06
N ARG A 29 -8.29 31.24 -10.20
CA ARG A 29 -8.71 29.90 -10.65
C ARG A 29 -10.08 29.96 -11.34
N ASP A 30 -10.07 29.74 -12.65
CA ASP A 30 -11.26 29.52 -13.47
C ASP A 30 -11.60 28.02 -13.55
N GLU A 31 -12.67 27.60 -12.86
CA GLU A 31 -13.10 26.19 -12.85
C GLU A 31 -13.62 25.73 -14.23
N GLN A 32 -14.16 26.63 -15.06
CA GLN A 32 -14.61 26.30 -16.41
C GLN A 32 -13.41 26.06 -17.32
N ALA A 33 -12.40 26.92 -17.25
CA ALA A 33 -11.15 26.72 -17.98
C ALA A 33 -10.43 25.42 -17.54
N VAL A 34 -10.41 25.12 -16.24
CA VAL A 34 -9.85 23.85 -15.73
C VAL A 34 -10.62 22.65 -16.26
N THR A 35 -11.96 22.73 -16.30
CA THR A 35 -12.80 21.62 -16.78
C THR A 35 -12.60 21.41 -18.28
N GLY A 36 -12.67 22.48 -19.07
CA GLY A 36 -12.43 22.42 -20.52
C GLY A 36 -11.03 21.88 -20.86
N TRP A 37 -10.00 22.29 -20.12
CA TRP A 37 -8.65 21.73 -20.30
C TRP A 37 -8.58 20.24 -19.94
N ARG A 38 -9.25 19.81 -18.86
CA ARG A 38 -9.30 18.38 -18.50
C ARG A 38 -10.00 17.55 -19.56
N GLU A 39 -11.03 18.07 -20.20
CA GLU A 39 -11.75 17.33 -21.26
C GLU A 39 -10.95 17.29 -22.56
N ALA A 40 -10.37 18.42 -22.97
CA ALA A 40 -9.70 18.53 -24.27
C ALA A 40 -8.28 17.94 -24.25
N THR A 41 -7.50 18.20 -23.19
CA THR A 41 -6.05 17.96 -23.23
C THR A 41 -5.60 16.81 -22.34
N TRP A 42 -6.31 16.53 -21.23
CA TRP A 42 -5.87 15.51 -20.29
C TRP A 42 -5.78 14.11 -20.92
N ALA A 43 -6.67 13.79 -21.85
CA ALA A 43 -6.67 12.53 -22.58
C ALA A 43 -5.40 12.34 -23.44
N GLU A 44 -4.84 13.43 -23.96
CA GLU A 44 -3.64 13.40 -24.81
C GLU A 44 -2.35 13.32 -23.98
N VAL A 45 -2.32 13.95 -22.81
CA VAL A 45 -1.14 14.03 -21.95
C VAL A 45 -0.97 12.78 -21.09
N GLN A 46 -2.06 12.11 -20.74
CA GLN A 46 -1.98 10.87 -19.98
C GLN A 46 -1.53 9.72 -20.89
N ALA A 47 -0.36 9.15 -20.59
CA ALA A 47 -0.01 7.84 -21.11
C ALA A 47 -1.13 6.85 -20.76
N PRO A 48 -1.50 5.92 -21.67
CA PRO A 48 -2.48 4.89 -21.36
C PRO A 48 -2.08 4.22 -20.05
N GLY A 49 -2.93 4.38 -19.03
CA GLY A 49 -2.70 3.69 -17.76
C GLY A 49 -2.54 2.21 -18.06
N ARG A 50 -1.55 1.56 -17.45
CA ARG A 50 -1.41 0.10 -17.60
C ARG A 50 -2.76 -0.50 -17.21
N PRO A 51 -3.41 -1.28 -18.10
CA PRO A 51 -4.67 -1.92 -17.74
C PRO A 51 -4.45 -2.68 -16.44
N ALA A 52 -5.44 -2.62 -15.55
CA ALA A 52 -5.39 -3.32 -14.27
C ALA A 52 -5.12 -4.80 -14.55
N MET A 53 -3.85 -5.20 -14.44
CA MET A 53 -3.49 -6.60 -14.54
C MET A 53 -4.07 -7.23 -13.28
N GLY A 54 -4.77 -8.36 -13.43
CA GLY A 54 -5.32 -9.13 -12.31
C GLY A 54 -4.18 -9.57 -11.39
N GLY A 55 -3.74 -8.70 -10.49
CA GLY A 55 -2.79 -9.00 -9.45
C GLY A 55 -3.51 -9.81 -8.39
N SER A 56 -3.08 -11.04 -8.18
CA SER A 56 -3.58 -11.84 -7.06
C SER A 56 -3.12 -11.21 -5.75
N ALA A 57 -4.05 -10.60 -5.02
CA ALA A 57 -3.82 -10.03 -3.70
C ALA A 57 -4.39 -10.97 -2.64
N SER A 58 -3.74 -12.11 -2.44
CA SER A 58 -4.06 -12.97 -1.29
C SER A 58 -3.41 -12.40 -0.04
N ARG A 59 -4.20 -12.19 1.01
CA ARG A 59 -3.69 -11.90 2.36
C ARG A 59 -2.83 -13.08 2.78
N THR A 60 -1.51 -12.89 2.89
CA THR A 60 -0.64 -13.86 3.56
C THR A 60 -1.14 -13.98 5.01
N LYS A 61 -1.82 -15.09 5.33
CA LYS A 61 -2.11 -15.43 6.72
C LYS A 61 -0.77 -15.63 7.40
N ARG A 62 -0.41 -14.74 8.34
CA ARG A 62 0.71 -14.97 9.25
C ARG A 62 0.36 -16.20 10.08
N ASP A 63 1.30 -17.14 10.08
CA ASP A 63 1.31 -18.47 10.65
C ASP A 63 0.18 -18.85 11.61
N SER A 64 -0.51 -19.94 11.28
CA SER A 64 -1.18 -20.79 12.27
C SER A 64 -0.17 -21.09 13.37
N LEU A 65 -0.32 -20.46 14.54
CA LEU A 65 0.35 -20.92 15.75
C LEU A 65 -0.19 -22.33 16.01
N ALA A 66 0.58 -23.32 15.55
CA ALA A 66 0.46 -24.71 15.95
C ALA A 66 0.27 -24.69 17.47
N GLY A 67 -0.93 -25.08 17.90
CA GLY A 67 -1.33 -25.10 19.29
C GLY A 67 -0.34 -25.97 20.07
N ARG A 68 0.60 -25.28 20.71
CA ARG A 68 1.30 -25.63 21.95
C ARG A 68 1.34 -27.15 22.24
N ARG A 69 2.40 -27.82 21.79
CA ARG A 69 2.92 -28.97 22.55
C ARG A 69 3.36 -28.44 23.91
N GLY A 70 2.78 -28.93 25.00
CA GLY A 70 3.36 -28.78 26.32
C GLY A 70 2.36 -28.78 27.46
N GLY A 71 2.30 -29.91 28.17
CA GLY A 71 2.09 -29.92 29.62
C GLY A 71 0.85 -30.65 30.12
N ALA A 72 1.02 -31.93 30.47
CA ALA A 72 0.51 -32.47 31.73
C ALA A 72 1.25 -33.77 32.04
N ARG A 73 2.19 -33.69 32.99
CA ARG A 73 2.74 -34.83 33.72
C ARG A 73 1.97 -34.89 35.04
N GLY A 74 1.40 -36.05 35.34
CA GLY A 74 0.80 -36.39 36.62
C GLY A 74 -0.45 -37.25 36.39
N ASP A 75 -0.75 -38.28 37.16
CA ASP A 75 -0.02 -39.07 38.15
C ASP A 75 -0.81 -40.39 38.25
N GLY A 76 -0.13 -41.48 38.64
CA GLY A 76 -0.75 -42.58 39.39
C GLY A 76 -1.46 -43.70 38.62
N ALA A 77 -0.78 -44.84 38.51
CA ALA A 77 -1.37 -46.17 38.73
C ALA A 77 -0.25 -47.21 38.89
N GLU A 78 0.05 -47.51 40.15
CA GLU A 78 0.23 -48.85 40.74
C GLU A 78 0.90 -49.97 39.91
N SER A 79 1.98 -50.52 40.48
CA SER A 79 2.57 -51.81 40.08
C SER A 79 1.59 -52.97 40.27
N PRO A 80 1.80 -54.09 39.58
CA PRO A 80 2.34 -55.21 40.35
C PRO A 80 3.52 -55.91 39.66
N ARG A 81 4.43 -56.40 40.51
CA ARG A 81 5.45 -57.40 40.20
C ARG A 81 4.82 -58.79 40.29
N SER A 82 5.15 -59.64 39.33
CA SER A 82 5.35 -61.09 39.49
C SER A 82 6.49 -61.51 38.56
#